data_AF-A0A956EVZ9-F1
#
_entry.id   AF-A0A956EVZ9-F1
#
_cell.length_a   1.000
_cell.length_b   1.000
_cell.length_c   1.000
_cell.angle_alpha   90.00
_cell.angle_beta   90.00
_cell.angle_gamma   90.00
#
_symmetry.space_group_name_H-M   'P 1'
#
loop_
_entity.id
_entity.type
_entity.pdbx_description
1 polymer ?
#
loop_
_entity_poly.entity_id
_entity_poly.type
_entity_poly.pdbx_seq_one_letter_code
_entity_poly.pdbx_strand_id
1 'polypeptide(L)'
;MRWRSYEALAAEYRRDQVAEEIDACESALEHTQASFAEATKEVERAKEEAEHAAAALTTLLDEARARPELQEQKVASDAHGEAITQHKRRLTTTLQRVVDAFGRAGRLAPDARAWALLEKPWRELLDRVRATVADGSLDVDPEAHEARLGQTIAPAASLLADARREERDASDLQSRCKLEVGKLRDSLKRANEGRAQLSDSVGTVRRILEDAGISATPVCDLARITDAAWAPAIEGFLRGNVEALLVEPGREDEAIAVYESIPATANPFNVKIVKPRKRSIDLGALPEDALARLVTGNNEHAVAFLQARLGRLRRLEKASVHGPDGLTKTC
;
A
#
# COMPACT_ATOMS: atom_id res chain seq x y z
N MET A 1 -11.75 -44.33 17.89
CA MET A 1 -10.41 -43.69 18.06
C MET A 1 -9.72 -43.28 16.75
N ARG A 2 -9.95 -43.93 15.58
CA ARG A 2 -9.28 -43.58 14.31
C ARG A 2 -9.76 -42.29 13.61
N TRP A 3 -10.99 -41.81 13.84
CA TRP A 3 -11.51 -40.60 13.18
C TRP A 3 -10.81 -39.31 13.63
N ARG A 4 -10.51 -39.18 14.94
CA ARG A 4 -9.85 -38.00 15.52
C ARG A 4 -8.38 -37.85 15.08
N SER A 5 -7.73 -38.96 14.69
CA SER A 5 -6.35 -38.92 14.15
C SER A 5 -6.29 -38.45 12.70
N TYR A 6 -7.32 -38.73 11.89
CA TYR A 6 -7.38 -38.20 10.51
C TYR A 6 -7.70 -36.70 10.48
N GLU A 7 -8.55 -36.23 11.41
CA GLU A 7 -8.90 -34.81 11.51
C GLU A 7 -7.72 -33.95 12.00
N ALA A 8 -6.94 -34.48 12.96
CA ALA A 8 -5.69 -33.84 13.40
C ALA A 8 -4.65 -33.79 12.27
N LEU A 9 -4.45 -34.90 11.55
CA LEU A 9 -3.52 -34.96 10.41
C LEU A 9 -3.94 -34.01 9.27
N ALA A 10 -5.23 -33.90 8.99
CA ALA A 10 -5.76 -32.97 7.99
C ALA A 10 -5.64 -31.49 8.42
N ALA A 11 -5.59 -31.20 9.72
CA ALA A 11 -5.31 -29.86 10.22
C ALA A 11 -3.81 -29.52 10.12
N GLU A 12 -2.93 -30.46 10.45
CA GLU A 12 -1.48 -30.31 10.28
C GLU A 12 -1.10 -30.08 8.83
N TYR A 13 -1.64 -30.89 7.90
CA TYR A 13 -1.39 -30.71 6.47
C TYR A 13 -1.86 -29.34 5.96
N ARG A 14 -3.04 -28.86 6.40
CA ARG A 14 -3.53 -27.53 6.02
C ARG A 14 -2.64 -26.41 6.55
N ARG A 15 -2.12 -26.53 7.77
CA ARG A 15 -1.16 -25.57 8.34
C ARG A 15 0.11 -25.53 7.49
N ASP A 16 0.67 -26.70 7.19
CA ASP A 16 1.93 -26.81 6.45
C ASP A 16 1.78 -26.22 5.03
N GLN A 17 0.65 -26.47 4.37
CA GLN A 17 0.33 -25.85 3.07
C GLN A 17 0.25 -24.31 3.15
N VAL A 18 -0.41 -23.75 4.17
CA VAL A 18 -0.48 -22.30 4.36
C VAL A 18 0.90 -21.70 4.65
N ALA A 19 1.76 -22.41 5.37
CA ALA A 19 3.13 -21.97 5.61
C ALA A 19 3.94 -21.90 4.32
N GLU A 20 3.87 -22.94 3.47
CA GLU A 20 4.52 -22.95 2.16
C GLU A 20 4.00 -21.82 1.25
N GLU A 21 2.69 -21.56 1.24
CA GLU A 21 2.09 -20.46 0.48
C GLU A 21 2.58 -19.09 0.96
N ILE A 22 2.74 -18.89 2.27
CA ILE A 22 3.31 -17.66 2.85
C ILE A 22 4.76 -17.48 2.41
N ASP A 23 5.62 -18.49 2.55
CA ASP A 23 7.03 -18.41 2.17
C ASP A 23 7.21 -18.08 0.67
N ALA A 24 6.37 -18.68 -0.18
CA ALA A 24 6.35 -18.40 -1.61
C ALA A 24 5.89 -16.96 -1.92
N CYS A 25 4.82 -16.50 -1.26
CA CYS A 25 4.33 -15.12 -1.42
C CYS A 25 5.33 -14.09 -0.91
N GLU A 26 6.06 -14.38 0.16
CA GLU A 26 7.10 -13.50 0.70
C GLU A 26 8.27 -13.35 -0.26
N SER A 27 8.77 -14.47 -0.79
CA SER A 27 9.85 -14.46 -1.78
C SER A 27 9.45 -13.68 -3.04
N ALA A 28 8.22 -13.88 -3.53
CA ALA A 28 7.69 -13.13 -4.66
C ALA A 28 7.51 -11.65 -4.34
N LEU A 29 7.04 -11.33 -3.13
CA LEU A 29 6.90 -9.97 -2.66
C LEU A 29 8.28 -9.30 -2.59
N GLU A 30 9.28 -9.86 -1.92
CA GLU A 30 10.64 -9.30 -1.85
C GLU A 30 11.23 -9.03 -3.24
N HIS A 31 11.08 -9.98 -4.17
CA HIS A 31 11.53 -9.80 -5.55
C HIS A 31 10.83 -8.62 -6.25
N THR A 32 9.50 -8.54 -6.16
CA THR A 32 8.72 -7.45 -6.75
C THR A 32 9.02 -6.09 -6.13
N GLN A 33 9.30 -6.03 -4.82
CA GLN A 33 9.70 -4.79 -4.15
C GLN A 33 11.07 -4.31 -4.65
N ALA A 34 12.03 -5.21 -4.79
CA ALA A 34 13.36 -4.88 -5.29
C ALA A 34 13.29 -4.35 -6.73
N SER A 35 12.55 -5.03 -7.61
CA SER A 35 12.36 -4.58 -8.99
C SER A 35 11.61 -3.24 -9.06
N PHE A 36 10.60 -3.04 -8.20
CA PHE A 36 9.85 -1.78 -8.15
C PHE A 36 10.72 -0.61 -7.69
N ALA A 37 11.51 -0.79 -6.63
CA ALA A 37 12.40 0.25 -6.13
C ALA A 37 13.46 0.66 -7.15
N GLU A 38 14.03 -0.31 -7.88
CA GLU A 38 14.96 -0.04 -8.97
C GLU A 38 14.30 0.72 -10.13
N ALA A 39 13.10 0.27 -10.55
CA ALA A 39 12.34 0.92 -11.61
C ALA A 39 11.95 2.38 -11.26
N THR A 40 11.43 2.63 -10.06
CA THR A 40 11.09 3.98 -9.58
C THR A 40 12.31 4.89 -9.57
N LYS A 41 13.46 4.41 -9.09
CA LYS A 41 14.70 5.20 -9.06
C LYS A 41 15.15 5.61 -10.47
N GLU A 42 15.09 4.68 -11.41
CA GLU A 42 15.47 4.96 -12.80
C GLU A 42 14.49 5.91 -13.49
N VAL A 43 13.18 5.79 -13.20
CA VAL A 43 12.14 6.69 -13.70
C VAL A 43 12.31 8.12 -13.15
N GLU A 44 12.54 8.29 -11.85
CA GLU A 44 12.76 9.60 -11.24
C GLU A 44 14.02 10.28 -11.78
N ARG A 45 15.12 9.52 -11.90
CA ARG A 45 16.35 10.02 -12.52
C ARG A 45 16.11 10.50 -13.95
N ALA A 46 15.38 9.73 -14.76
CA ALA A 46 15.08 10.10 -16.14
C ALA A 46 14.19 11.36 -16.22
N LYS A 47 13.24 11.54 -15.29
CA LYS A 47 12.40 12.73 -15.18
C LYS A 47 13.21 13.98 -14.83
N GLU A 48 14.04 13.93 -13.78
CA GLU A 48 14.89 15.05 -13.36
C GLU A 48 15.82 15.51 -14.50
N GLU A 49 16.43 14.55 -15.20
CA GLU A 49 17.31 14.85 -16.33
C GLU A 49 16.54 15.47 -17.52
N ALA A 50 15.30 15.06 -17.76
CA ALA A 50 14.43 15.66 -18.79
C ALA A 50 14.00 17.08 -18.42
N GLU A 51 13.61 17.33 -17.17
CA GLU A 51 13.26 18.67 -16.67
C GLU A 51 14.46 19.63 -16.72
N HIS A 52 15.64 19.15 -16.32
CA HIS A 52 16.88 19.91 -16.45
C HIS A 52 17.23 20.21 -17.91
N ALA A 53 17.04 19.27 -18.82
CA ALA A 53 17.27 19.49 -20.25
C ALA A 53 16.29 20.51 -20.84
N ALA A 54 15.01 20.45 -20.46
CA ALA A 54 13.98 21.40 -20.88
C ALA A 54 14.28 22.82 -20.38
N ALA A 55 14.60 22.99 -19.10
CA ALA A 55 14.97 24.28 -18.53
C ALA A 55 16.22 24.87 -19.21
N ALA A 56 17.24 24.05 -19.47
CA ALA A 56 18.44 24.49 -20.17
C ALA A 56 18.15 24.95 -21.61
N LEU A 57 17.20 24.31 -22.29
CA LEU A 57 16.76 24.71 -23.63
C LEU A 57 15.99 26.04 -23.60
N THR A 58 15.07 26.22 -22.64
CA THR A 58 14.33 27.48 -22.49
C THR A 58 15.28 28.65 -22.25
N THR A 59 16.23 28.51 -21.32
CA THR A 59 17.25 29.54 -21.07
C THR A 59 18.08 29.86 -22.31
N LEU A 60 18.45 28.85 -23.09
CA LEU A 60 19.18 29.04 -24.34
C LEU A 60 18.38 29.82 -25.38
N LEU A 61 17.09 29.54 -25.52
CA LEU A 61 16.21 30.24 -26.45
C LEU A 61 15.97 31.69 -26.01
N ASP A 62 15.81 31.93 -24.71
CA ASP A 62 15.66 33.28 -24.16
C ASP A 62 16.94 34.11 -24.31
N GLU A 63 18.12 33.52 -24.07
CA GLU A 63 19.41 34.16 -24.34
C GLU A 63 19.58 34.52 -25.82
N ALA A 64 19.13 33.65 -26.74
CA ALA A 64 19.17 33.92 -28.18
C ALA A 64 18.22 35.05 -28.58
N ARG A 65 17.01 35.11 -27.99
CA ARG A 65 16.02 36.18 -28.21
C ARG A 65 16.45 37.52 -27.61
N ALA A 66 17.20 37.51 -26.50
CA ALA A 66 17.64 38.71 -25.78
C ALA A 66 18.89 39.38 -26.36
N ARG A 67 19.55 38.80 -27.38
CA ARG A 67 20.72 39.37 -28.06
C ARG A 67 20.39 39.84 -29.48
N PRO A 68 19.74 41.00 -29.66
CA PRO A 68 19.52 41.59 -30.99
C PRO A 68 20.83 42.06 -31.66
N GLU A 69 21.92 42.18 -30.91
CA GLU A 69 23.25 42.65 -31.35
C GLU A 69 23.95 41.70 -32.35
N LEU A 70 23.57 40.41 -32.38
CA LEU A 70 24.11 39.43 -33.32
C LEU A 70 23.53 39.54 -34.73
N GLN A 71 22.43 40.29 -34.92
CA GLN A 71 21.85 40.52 -36.25
C GLN A 71 22.53 41.66 -37.02
N GLU A 72 23.28 42.56 -36.36
CA GLU A 72 23.84 43.76 -37.02
C GLU A 72 25.36 43.99 -36.93
N GLN A 73 26.14 43.29 -36.10
CA GLN A 73 27.57 43.63 -35.94
C GLN A 73 28.56 42.68 -36.63
N LYS A 74 29.09 43.16 -37.76
CA LYS A 74 30.21 42.61 -38.57
C LYS A 74 31.62 42.86 -38.00
N VAL A 75 31.80 43.05 -36.69
CA VAL A 75 33.08 43.53 -36.14
C VAL A 75 33.70 42.52 -35.16
N ALA A 76 34.94 42.10 -35.48
CA ALA A 76 35.84 41.15 -34.79
C ALA A 76 35.66 39.65 -35.15
N SER A 77 36.28 39.24 -36.27
CA SER A 77 36.34 37.87 -36.81
C SER A 77 36.70 36.80 -35.78
N ASP A 78 37.62 37.09 -34.85
CA ASP A 78 38.14 36.08 -33.93
C ASP A 78 37.21 35.86 -32.71
N ALA A 79 36.65 36.95 -32.15
CA ALA A 79 35.69 36.86 -31.05
C ALA A 79 34.35 36.25 -31.48
N HIS A 80 33.95 36.49 -32.74
CA HIS A 80 32.75 35.89 -33.32
C HIS A 80 32.92 34.39 -33.59
N GLY A 81 34.07 33.96 -34.09
CA GLY A 81 34.40 32.53 -34.26
C GLY A 81 34.42 31.78 -32.93
N GLU A 82 34.96 32.38 -31.87
CA GLU A 82 34.98 31.77 -30.54
C GLU A 82 33.57 31.69 -29.91
N ALA A 83 32.74 32.74 -30.07
CA ALA A 83 31.35 32.74 -29.63
C ALA A 83 30.50 31.70 -30.38
N ILE A 84 30.62 31.60 -31.70
CA ILE A 84 29.92 30.57 -32.51
C ILE A 84 30.33 29.17 -32.06
N THR A 85 31.63 28.96 -31.82
CA THR A 85 32.16 27.68 -31.34
C THR A 85 31.60 27.32 -29.97
N GLN A 86 31.50 28.29 -29.05
CA GLN A 86 30.91 28.10 -27.73
C GLN A 86 29.40 27.79 -27.82
N HIS A 87 28.65 28.54 -28.62
CA HIS A 87 27.21 28.31 -28.84
C HIS A 87 26.94 26.93 -29.43
N LYS A 88 27.74 26.51 -30.43
CA LYS A 88 27.66 25.17 -31.01
C LYS A 88 27.95 24.07 -30.00
N ARG A 89 28.99 24.22 -29.16
CA ARG A 89 29.30 23.26 -28.08
C ARG A 89 28.14 23.14 -27.08
N ARG A 90 27.56 24.27 -26.67
CA ARG A 90 26.42 24.30 -25.75
C ARG A 90 25.19 23.62 -26.39
N LEU A 91 24.85 23.97 -27.63
CA LEU A 91 23.74 23.36 -28.36
C LEU A 91 23.93 21.84 -28.53
N THR A 92 25.12 21.41 -28.93
CA THR A 92 25.47 19.97 -29.07
C THR A 92 25.28 19.23 -27.75
N THR A 93 25.74 19.82 -26.65
CA THR A 93 25.64 19.22 -25.31
C THR A 93 24.18 19.12 -24.86
N THR A 94 23.37 20.16 -25.07
CA THR A 94 21.95 20.15 -24.72
C THR A 94 21.17 19.14 -25.56
N LEU A 95 21.38 19.11 -26.88
CA LEU A 95 20.72 18.16 -27.77
C LEU A 95 21.10 16.71 -27.42
N GLN A 96 22.36 16.45 -27.08
CA GLN A 96 22.79 15.13 -26.62
C GLN A 96 22.07 14.72 -25.33
N ARG A 97 21.91 15.63 -24.36
CA ARG A 97 21.17 15.34 -23.11
C ARG A 97 19.72 14.96 -23.39
N VAL A 98 19.06 15.66 -24.30
CA VAL A 98 17.67 15.37 -24.68
C VAL A 98 17.58 13.99 -25.35
N VAL A 99 18.43 13.74 -26.35
CA VAL A 99 18.57 12.44 -27.03
C VAL A 99 18.78 11.30 -26.02
N ASP A 100 19.69 11.49 -25.07
CA ASP A 100 19.96 10.48 -24.05
C ASP A 100 18.78 10.27 -23.09
N ALA A 101 18.03 11.33 -22.76
CA ALA A 101 16.85 11.27 -21.91
C ALA A 101 15.70 10.49 -22.58
N PHE A 102 15.42 10.77 -23.85
CA PHE A 102 14.48 9.97 -24.66
C PHE A 102 14.93 8.50 -24.75
N GLY A 103 16.22 8.26 -24.98
CA GLY A 103 16.78 6.92 -25.03
C GLY A 103 16.68 6.15 -23.71
N ARG A 104 16.81 6.84 -22.56
CA ARG A 104 16.58 6.25 -21.23
C ARG A 104 15.11 5.94 -21.00
N ALA A 105 14.23 6.90 -21.26
CA ALA A 105 12.79 6.71 -21.12
C ALA A 105 12.28 5.54 -21.98
N GLY A 106 12.78 5.40 -23.21
CA GLY A 106 12.46 4.28 -24.10
C GLY A 106 12.92 2.90 -23.61
N ARG A 107 13.90 2.82 -22.70
CA ARG A 107 14.30 1.55 -22.08
C ARG A 107 13.43 1.16 -20.89
N LEU A 108 12.81 2.14 -20.24
CA LEU A 108 12.05 1.97 -19.00
C LEU A 108 10.54 1.85 -19.26
N ALA A 109 10.06 2.40 -20.38
CA ALA A 109 8.65 2.40 -20.71
C ALA A 109 8.22 1.19 -21.57
N PRO A 110 6.97 0.73 -21.46
CA PRO A 110 6.45 -0.39 -22.24
C PRO A 110 6.45 -0.15 -23.76
N ASP A 111 6.40 1.09 -24.23
CA ASP A 111 6.44 1.44 -25.65
C ASP A 111 7.77 2.07 -26.10
N ALA A 112 8.81 1.26 -26.13
CA ALA A 112 10.14 1.65 -26.61
C ALA A 112 10.12 2.24 -28.04
N ARG A 113 9.14 1.86 -28.87
CA ARG A 113 9.02 2.34 -30.26
C ARG A 113 8.50 3.77 -30.31
N ALA A 114 7.52 4.12 -29.48
CA ALA A 114 7.02 5.50 -29.40
C ALA A 114 8.13 6.47 -28.96
N TRP A 115 8.93 6.08 -27.95
CA TRP A 115 10.08 6.86 -27.51
C TRP A 115 11.13 7.06 -28.60
N ALA A 116 11.45 6.01 -29.37
CA ALA A 116 12.39 6.11 -30.48
C ALA A 116 11.90 7.03 -31.61
N LEU A 117 10.59 7.09 -31.87
CA LEU A 117 9.99 8.01 -32.84
C LEU A 117 10.07 9.46 -32.38
N LEU A 118 9.84 9.72 -31.09
CA LEU A 118 9.94 11.06 -30.51
C LEU A 118 11.39 11.54 -30.41
N GLU A 119 12.35 10.64 -30.21
CA GLU A 119 13.77 10.96 -30.20
C GLU A 119 14.30 11.38 -31.58
N LYS A 120 13.76 10.79 -32.65
CA LYS A 120 14.32 10.89 -34.01
C LYS A 120 14.54 12.35 -34.49
N PRO A 121 13.60 13.30 -34.33
CA PRO A 121 13.83 14.70 -34.75
C PRO A 121 14.98 15.38 -33.98
N TRP A 122 15.17 15.04 -32.70
CA TRP A 122 16.26 15.55 -31.87
C TRP A 122 17.60 14.99 -32.31
N ARG A 123 17.65 13.68 -32.59
CA ARG A 123 18.86 13.01 -33.08
C ARG A 123 19.27 13.53 -34.45
N GLU A 124 18.32 13.72 -35.37
CA GLU A 124 18.57 14.31 -36.68
C GLU A 124 19.12 15.75 -36.60
N LEU A 125 18.66 16.55 -35.63
CA LEU A 125 19.19 17.89 -35.42
C LEU A 125 20.60 17.85 -34.83
N LEU A 126 20.82 16.98 -33.84
CA LEU A 126 22.14 16.76 -33.23
C LEU A 126 23.18 16.36 -34.28
N ASP A 127 22.85 15.43 -35.17
CA ASP A 127 23.75 14.97 -36.23
C ASP A 127 24.08 16.11 -37.22
N ARG A 128 23.10 16.95 -37.56
CA ARG A 128 23.31 18.14 -38.40
C ARG A 128 24.20 19.18 -37.74
N VAL A 129 23.98 19.46 -36.45
CA VAL A 129 24.83 20.39 -35.67
C VAL A 129 26.25 19.85 -35.52
N ARG A 130 26.43 18.54 -35.41
CA ARG A 130 27.76 17.91 -35.38
C ARG A 130 28.47 17.99 -36.73
N ALA A 131 27.74 17.79 -37.83
CA ALA A 131 28.27 17.80 -39.18
C ALA A 131 28.65 19.21 -39.69
N THR A 132 28.16 20.29 -39.08
CA THR A 132 28.51 21.66 -39.48
C THR A 132 29.98 21.93 -39.17
N VAL A 133 30.73 22.59 -40.05
CA VAL A 133 32.13 22.99 -39.80
C VAL A 133 32.16 24.29 -38.97
N ALA A 134 33.25 24.62 -38.28
CA ALA A 134 33.37 25.78 -37.39
C ALA A 134 33.04 27.14 -38.06
N ASP A 135 33.15 27.21 -39.39
CA ASP A 135 32.89 28.40 -40.21
C ASP A 135 31.69 28.21 -41.17
N GLY A 136 30.95 27.10 -41.00
CA GLY A 136 29.83 26.72 -41.85
C GLY A 136 28.49 27.22 -41.30
N SER A 137 27.67 27.79 -42.17
CA SER A 137 26.26 28.06 -41.88
C SER A 137 25.52 26.75 -41.61
N LEU A 138 24.72 26.72 -40.53
CA LEU A 138 23.75 25.65 -40.30
C LEU A 138 22.56 25.92 -41.24
N ASP A 139 22.50 25.19 -42.35
CA ASP A 139 21.41 25.27 -43.32
C ASP A 139 20.15 24.58 -42.77
N VAL A 140 19.50 25.26 -41.83
CA VAL A 140 18.26 24.83 -41.19
C VAL A 140 17.35 26.02 -41.01
N ASP A 141 16.09 25.83 -41.36
CA ASP A 141 15.01 26.75 -41.01
C ASP A 141 14.72 26.64 -39.50
N PRO A 142 15.03 27.67 -38.70
CA PRO A 142 14.87 27.63 -37.25
C PRO A 142 13.41 27.47 -36.84
N GLU A 143 12.48 28.14 -37.53
CA GLU A 143 11.05 28.11 -37.18
C GLU A 143 10.45 26.73 -37.49
N ALA A 144 10.79 26.16 -38.65
CA ALA A 144 10.33 24.81 -38.99
C ALA A 144 10.91 23.75 -38.05
N HIS A 145 12.14 23.92 -37.57
CA HIS A 145 12.74 23.00 -36.59
C HIS A 145 12.17 23.17 -35.19
N GLU A 146 11.96 24.39 -34.72
CA GLU A 146 11.28 24.65 -33.44
C GLU A 146 9.87 24.04 -33.45
N ALA A 147 9.10 24.24 -34.52
CA ALA A 147 7.75 23.66 -34.65
C ALA A 147 7.78 22.12 -34.65
N ARG A 148 8.73 21.51 -35.38
CA ARG A 148 8.88 20.05 -35.46
C ARG A 148 9.30 19.44 -34.12
N LEU A 149 10.17 20.09 -33.36
CA LEU A 149 10.58 19.65 -32.03
C LEU A 149 9.46 19.86 -31.01
N GLY A 150 8.73 20.97 -31.09
CA GLY A 150 7.58 21.27 -30.24
C GLY A 150 6.47 20.22 -30.32
N GLN A 151 6.28 19.62 -31.51
CA GLN A 151 5.34 18.51 -31.71
C GLN A 151 5.69 17.23 -30.91
N THR A 152 6.93 17.09 -30.42
CA THR A 152 7.34 15.94 -29.60
C THR A 152 6.99 16.08 -28.12
N ILE A 153 6.73 17.32 -27.64
CA ILE A 153 6.55 17.61 -26.22
C ILE A 153 5.27 16.99 -25.66
N ALA A 154 4.13 17.23 -26.31
CA ALA A 154 2.84 16.74 -25.82
C ALA A 154 2.75 15.20 -25.79
N PRO A 155 3.18 14.46 -26.84
CA PRO A 155 3.27 13.00 -26.79
C PRO A 155 4.23 12.49 -25.71
N ALA A 156 5.40 13.12 -25.54
CA ALA A 156 6.35 12.73 -24.48
C ALA A 156 5.75 12.93 -23.08
N ALA A 157 5.04 14.04 -22.86
CA ALA A 157 4.34 14.30 -21.60
C ALA A 157 3.24 13.25 -21.32
N SER A 158 2.51 12.82 -22.36
CA SER A 158 1.52 11.74 -22.23
C SER A 158 2.16 10.41 -21.83
N LEU A 159 3.23 9.99 -22.51
CA LEU A 159 3.94 8.75 -22.19
C LEU A 159 4.53 8.76 -20.76
N LEU A 160 5.02 9.91 -20.29
CA LEU A 160 5.47 10.07 -18.90
C LEU A 160 4.31 9.98 -17.91
N ALA A 161 3.13 10.51 -18.26
CA ALA A 161 1.94 10.41 -17.43
C ALA A 161 1.44 8.97 -17.31
N ASP A 162 1.48 8.21 -18.42
CA ASP A 162 1.14 6.79 -18.46
C ASP A 162 2.12 5.96 -17.63
N ALA A 163 3.43 6.18 -17.76
CA ALA A 163 4.45 5.53 -16.93
C ALA A 163 4.24 5.82 -15.43
N ARG A 164 3.92 7.07 -15.07
CA ARG A 164 3.56 7.44 -13.68
C ARG A 164 2.30 6.74 -13.17
N ARG A 165 1.36 6.45 -14.06
CA ARG A 165 0.12 5.73 -13.70
C ARG A 165 0.42 4.27 -13.42
N GLU A 166 1.19 3.63 -14.28
CA GLU A 166 1.64 2.25 -14.11
C GLU A 166 2.48 2.07 -12.83
N GLU A 167 3.35 3.04 -12.51
CA GLU A 167 4.09 3.08 -11.25
C GLU A 167 3.16 3.12 -10.02
N ARG A 168 2.13 3.97 -10.05
CA ARG A 168 1.13 4.02 -8.97
C ARG A 168 0.34 2.72 -8.85
N ASP A 169 -0.14 2.19 -9.97
CA ASP A 169 -0.92 0.94 -10.01
C ASP A 169 -0.07 -0.24 -9.46
N ALA A 170 1.22 -0.28 -9.79
CA ALA A 170 2.17 -1.26 -9.25
C ALA A 170 2.41 -1.08 -7.74
N SER A 171 2.60 0.15 -7.26
CA SER A 171 2.73 0.48 -5.84
C SER A 171 1.49 0.05 -5.03
N ASP A 172 0.30 0.29 -5.58
CA ASP A 172 -0.96 -0.11 -4.97
C ASP A 172 -1.09 -1.63 -4.89
N LEU A 173 -0.72 -2.34 -5.96
CA LEU A 173 -0.69 -3.81 -5.98
C LEU A 173 0.29 -4.37 -4.94
N GLN A 174 1.49 -3.81 -4.85
CA GLN A 174 2.50 -4.20 -3.86
C GLN A 174 1.98 -4.02 -2.42
N SER A 175 1.30 -2.90 -2.16
CA SER A 175 0.69 -2.61 -0.86
C SER A 175 -0.41 -3.62 -0.49
N ARG A 176 -1.22 -4.03 -1.47
CA ARG A 176 -2.24 -5.07 -1.28
C ARG A 176 -1.62 -6.44 -1.00
N CYS A 177 -0.61 -6.84 -1.76
CA CYS A 177 0.10 -8.10 -1.53
C CYS A 177 0.73 -8.15 -0.13
N LYS A 178 1.37 -7.05 0.32
CA LYS A 178 1.90 -6.92 1.69
C LYS A 178 0.81 -7.16 2.74
N LEU A 179 -0.35 -6.54 2.56
CA LEU A 179 -1.46 -6.66 3.51
C LEU A 179 -1.95 -8.11 3.62
N GLU A 180 -2.12 -8.79 2.50
CA GLU A 180 -2.57 -10.18 2.44
C GLU A 180 -1.56 -11.15 3.06
N VAL A 181 -0.27 -11.00 2.76
CA VAL A 181 0.79 -11.78 3.43
C VAL A 181 0.73 -11.59 4.94
N GLY A 182 0.54 -10.35 5.41
CA GLY A 182 0.35 -10.07 6.84
C GLY A 182 -0.85 -10.78 7.46
N LYS A 183 -2.00 -10.81 6.77
CA LYS A 183 -3.21 -11.52 7.23
C LYS A 183 -3.00 -13.04 7.32
N LEU A 184 -2.35 -13.62 6.33
CA LEU A 184 -2.04 -15.06 6.30
C LEU A 184 -1.07 -15.43 7.43
N ARG A 185 -0.01 -14.62 7.64
CA ARG A 185 0.91 -14.78 8.78
C ARG A 185 0.20 -14.75 10.13
N ASP A 186 -0.67 -13.78 10.36
CA ASP A 186 -1.44 -13.68 11.60
C ASP A 186 -2.32 -14.91 11.81
N SER A 187 -2.96 -15.37 10.75
CA SER A 187 -3.81 -16.56 10.78
C SER A 187 -3.00 -17.83 11.06
N LEU A 188 -1.83 -17.98 10.45
CA LEU A 188 -0.91 -19.10 10.67
C LEU A 188 -0.39 -19.10 12.12
N LYS A 189 0.03 -17.94 12.66
CA LYS A 189 0.48 -17.81 14.04
C LYS A 189 -0.61 -18.26 15.03
N ARG A 190 -1.85 -17.80 14.82
CA ARG A 190 -2.98 -18.19 15.69
C ARG A 190 -3.29 -19.68 15.58
N ALA A 191 -3.23 -20.24 14.38
CA ALA A 191 -3.39 -21.69 14.18
C ALA A 191 -2.31 -22.50 14.91
N ASN A 192 -1.04 -22.04 14.89
CA ASN A 192 0.07 -22.66 15.63
C ASN A 192 -0.14 -22.62 17.15
N GLU A 193 -0.76 -21.56 17.66
CA GLU A 193 -1.10 -21.41 19.07
C GLU A 193 -2.41 -22.13 19.46
N GLY A 194 -3.08 -22.82 18.52
CA GLY A 194 -4.37 -23.48 18.73
C GLY A 194 -5.54 -22.50 18.94
N ARG A 195 -5.39 -21.25 18.51
CA ARG A 195 -6.39 -20.18 18.64
C ARG A 195 -7.26 -20.09 17.40
N ALA A 196 -8.51 -19.67 17.58
CA ALA A 196 -9.45 -19.46 16.48
C ALA A 196 -8.97 -18.33 15.54
N GLN A 197 -9.27 -18.47 14.25
CA GLN A 197 -9.11 -17.38 13.28
C GLN A 197 -10.01 -16.21 13.67
N LEU A 198 -9.53 -14.99 13.42
CA LEU A 198 -10.30 -13.77 13.64
C LEU A 198 -10.84 -13.26 12.32
N SER A 199 -11.92 -12.48 12.37
CA SER A 199 -12.36 -11.71 11.20
C SER A 199 -11.28 -10.74 10.70
N ASP A 200 -11.25 -10.53 9.38
CA ASP A 200 -10.36 -9.58 8.70
C ASP A 200 -10.39 -8.18 9.34
N SER A 201 -11.59 -7.71 9.71
CA SER A 201 -11.78 -6.41 10.36
C SER A 201 -11.04 -6.33 11.69
N VAL A 202 -11.18 -7.34 12.56
CA VAL A 202 -10.52 -7.38 13.87
C VAL A 202 -9.01 -7.53 13.71
N GLY A 203 -8.55 -8.37 12.78
CA GLY A 203 -7.12 -8.52 12.47
C GLY A 203 -6.49 -7.21 12.00
N THR A 204 -7.18 -6.48 11.12
CA THR A 204 -6.71 -5.18 10.60
C THR A 204 -6.62 -4.14 11.71
N VAL A 205 -7.66 -3.98 12.53
CA VAL A 205 -7.65 -3.02 13.65
C VAL A 205 -6.57 -3.37 14.66
N ARG A 206 -6.40 -4.67 14.98
CA ARG A 206 -5.35 -5.11 15.90
C ARG A 206 -3.97 -4.70 15.39
N ARG A 207 -3.68 -4.89 14.11
CA ARG A 207 -2.41 -4.49 13.50
C ARG A 207 -2.18 -2.98 13.54
N ILE A 208 -3.20 -2.18 13.22
CA ILE A 208 -3.13 -0.71 13.28
C ILE A 208 -2.82 -0.24 14.71
N LEU A 209 -3.44 -0.87 15.72
CA LEU A 209 -3.16 -0.59 17.12
C LEU A 209 -1.73 -1.02 17.51
N GLU A 210 -1.29 -2.20 17.08
CA GLU A 210 0.08 -2.70 17.30
C GLU A 210 1.13 -1.77 16.67
N ASP A 211 0.89 -1.25 15.46
CA ASP A 211 1.75 -0.28 14.78
C ASP A 211 1.83 1.07 15.53
N ALA A 212 0.74 1.44 16.22
CA ALA A 212 0.72 2.57 17.17
C ALA A 212 1.33 2.22 18.55
N GLY A 213 1.88 1.01 18.70
CA GLY A 213 2.47 0.50 19.94
C GLY A 213 1.45 0.10 21.00
N ILE A 214 0.16 0.01 20.68
CA ILE A 214 -0.94 -0.36 21.59
C ILE A 214 -1.19 -1.86 21.48
N SER A 215 -0.92 -2.62 22.54
CA SER A 215 -1.26 -4.04 22.58
C SER A 215 -2.77 -4.23 22.73
N ALA A 216 -3.35 -5.03 21.83
CA ALA A 216 -4.77 -5.32 21.78
C ALA A 216 -5.01 -6.84 21.66
N THR A 217 -5.60 -7.44 22.70
CA THR A 217 -5.86 -8.88 22.75
C THR A 217 -7.35 -9.18 22.55
N PRO A 218 -7.73 -10.04 21.61
CA PRO A 218 -9.11 -10.51 21.46
C PRO A 218 -9.63 -11.18 22.74
N VAL A 219 -10.88 -10.89 23.10
CA VAL A 219 -11.51 -11.45 24.30
C VAL A 219 -11.62 -12.98 24.25
N CYS A 220 -11.80 -13.57 23.07
CA CYS A 220 -11.82 -15.02 22.87
C CYS A 220 -10.49 -15.72 23.20
N ASP A 221 -9.36 -15.00 23.22
CA ASP A 221 -8.07 -15.56 23.67
C ASP A 221 -7.92 -15.55 25.19
N LEU A 222 -8.76 -14.76 25.89
CA LEU A 222 -8.66 -14.49 27.32
C LEU A 222 -9.75 -15.18 28.14
N ALA A 223 -10.81 -15.66 27.49
CA ALA A 223 -11.96 -16.29 28.11
C ALA A 223 -12.36 -17.57 27.37
N ARG A 224 -12.96 -18.50 28.13
CA ARG A 224 -13.47 -19.79 27.65
C ARG A 224 -14.81 -20.10 28.28
N ILE A 225 -15.60 -20.87 27.55
CA ILE A 225 -16.88 -21.40 28.01
C ILE A 225 -16.62 -22.75 28.67
N THR A 226 -17.09 -22.94 29.90
CA THR A 226 -16.82 -24.13 30.71
C THR A 226 -17.58 -25.36 30.23
N ASP A 227 -18.82 -25.18 29.73
CA ASP A 227 -19.64 -26.25 29.15
C ASP A 227 -19.64 -26.15 27.62
N ALA A 228 -18.92 -27.08 26.97
CA ALA A 228 -18.76 -27.10 25.52
C ALA A 228 -20.08 -27.28 24.75
N ALA A 229 -21.12 -27.87 25.37
CA ALA A 229 -22.42 -28.03 24.72
C ALA A 229 -23.17 -26.70 24.53
N TRP A 230 -22.79 -25.66 25.30
CA TRP A 230 -23.37 -24.32 25.21
C TRP A 230 -22.51 -23.35 24.39
N ALA A 231 -21.29 -23.73 24.03
CA ALA A 231 -20.36 -22.84 23.33
C ALA A 231 -20.92 -22.29 22.01
N PRO A 232 -21.49 -23.12 21.09
CA PRO A 232 -22.01 -22.61 19.82
C PRO A 232 -23.16 -21.61 19.99
N ALA A 233 -24.08 -21.86 20.92
CA ALA A 233 -25.21 -20.98 21.19
C ALA A 233 -24.75 -19.64 21.80
N ILE A 234 -23.83 -19.70 22.76
CA ILE A 234 -23.26 -18.51 23.41
C ILE A 234 -22.46 -17.67 22.41
N GLU A 235 -21.60 -18.29 21.61
CA GLU A 235 -20.81 -17.61 20.58
C GLU A 235 -21.71 -17.01 19.49
N GLY A 236 -22.73 -17.74 19.03
CA GLY A 236 -23.72 -17.25 18.08
C GLY A 236 -24.52 -16.05 18.60
N PHE A 237 -24.81 -16.00 19.91
CA PHE A 237 -25.43 -14.84 20.54
C PHE A 237 -24.44 -13.65 20.66
N LEU A 238 -23.20 -13.92 21.08
CA LEU A 238 -22.20 -12.89 21.29
C LEU A 238 -21.70 -12.28 19.97
N ARG A 239 -21.71 -13.02 18.85
CA ARG A 239 -21.27 -12.55 17.51
C ARG A 239 -19.89 -11.85 17.59
N GLY A 240 -19.74 -10.69 16.96
CA GLY A 240 -18.50 -9.89 17.01
C GLY A 240 -18.08 -9.39 18.40
N ASN A 241 -18.85 -9.63 19.48
CA ASN A 241 -18.35 -9.39 20.84
C ASN A 241 -17.35 -10.47 21.28
N VAL A 242 -17.33 -11.65 20.66
CA VAL A 242 -16.35 -12.72 20.94
C VAL A 242 -14.93 -12.25 20.57
N GLU A 243 -14.82 -11.49 19.49
CA GLU A 243 -13.55 -10.96 18.96
C GLU A 243 -13.25 -9.52 19.42
N ALA A 244 -13.99 -8.99 20.40
CA ALA A 244 -13.75 -7.64 20.91
C ALA A 244 -12.31 -7.53 21.43
N LEU A 245 -11.66 -6.39 21.20
CA LEU A 245 -10.27 -6.16 21.55
C LEU A 245 -10.17 -5.54 22.94
N LEU A 246 -9.54 -6.25 23.86
CA LEU A 246 -9.11 -5.71 25.15
C LEU A 246 -7.73 -5.07 25.00
N VAL A 247 -7.65 -3.78 25.29
CA VAL A 247 -6.40 -3.02 25.24
C VAL A 247 -5.76 -2.90 26.62
N GLU A 248 -4.50 -2.49 26.66
CA GLU A 248 -3.78 -2.22 27.90
C GLU A 248 -4.53 -1.18 28.77
N PRO A 249 -4.62 -1.40 30.10
CA PRO A 249 -5.28 -0.45 30.99
C PRO A 249 -4.67 0.95 30.90
N GLY A 250 -5.51 1.97 30.73
CA GLY A 250 -5.10 3.37 30.64
C GLY A 250 -4.75 3.86 29.24
N ARG A 251 -4.77 2.99 28.21
CA ARG A 251 -4.57 3.36 26.80
C ARG A 251 -5.85 3.27 25.97
N GLU A 252 -7.01 3.15 26.61
CA GLU A 252 -8.29 2.97 25.92
C GLU A 252 -8.68 4.16 25.05
N ASP A 253 -8.46 5.37 25.55
CA ASP A 253 -8.81 6.59 24.83
C ASP A 253 -7.86 6.83 23.65
N GLU A 254 -6.58 6.46 23.80
CA GLU A 254 -5.60 6.45 22.71
C GLU A 254 -5.98 5.43 21.63
N ALA A 255 -6.37 4.22 22.03
CA ALA A 255 -6.82 3.18 21.12
C ALA A 255 -8.08 3.57 20.34
N ILE A 256 -9.02 4.26 21.00
CA ILE A 256 -10.21 4.81 20.34
C ILE A 256 -9.82 5.91 19.36
N ALA A 257 -8.93 6.83 19.73
CA ALA A 257 -8.47 7.88 18.83
C ALA A 257 -7.80 7.32 17.56
N VAL A 258 -6.96 6.29 17.73
CA VAL A 258 -6.34 5.57 16.59
C VAL A 258 -7.42 4.90 15.74
N TYR A 259 -8.38 4.19 16.36
CA TYR A 259 -9.48 3.54 15.65
C TYR A 259 -10.36 4.52 14.87
N GLU A 260 -10.67 5.68 15.44
CA GLU A 260 -11.47 6.74 14.81
C GLU A 260 -10.71 7.47 13.69
N SER A 261 -9.37 7.41 13.69
CA SER A 261 -8.55 7.97 12.62
C SER A 261 -8.54 7.12 11.34
N ILE A 262 -9.04 5.87 11.40
CA ILE A 262 -9.08 4.96 10.26
C ILE A 262 -10.09 5.50 9.23
N PRO A 263 -9.68 5.70 7.96
CA PRO A 263 -10.58 6.22 6.93
C PRO A 263 -11.84 5.37 6.77
N ALA A 264 -13.00 5.99 6.59
CA ALA A 264 -14.28 5.29 6.39
C ALA A 264 -14.32 4.41 5.12
N THR A 265 -13.38 4.62 4.19
CA THR A 265 -13.17 3.76 3.01
C THR A 265 -12.42 2.46 3.34
N ALA A 266 -11.63 2.46 4.42
CA ALA A 266 -10.93 1.31 4.99
C ALA A 266 -11.72 0.68 6.16
N ASN A 267 -12.98 1.10 6.35
CA ASN A 267 -13.73 0.94 7.60
C ASN A 267 -13.83 -0.52 8.06
N PRO A 268 -13.21 -0.86 9.20
CA PRO A 268 -13.38 -2.14 9.85
C PRO A 268 -14.73 -2.13 10.56
N PHE A 269 -15.82 -2.31 9.81
CA PHE A 269 -17.15 -2.38 10.40
C PHE A 269 -17.18 -3.41 11.55
N ASN A 270 -17.72 -2.98 12.69
CA ASN A 270 -18.09 -3.79 13.86
C ASN A 270 -16.97 -4.27 14.80
N VAL A 271 -15.75 -3.72 14.74
CA VAL A 271 -14.73 -4.00 15.77
C VAL A 271 -15.06 -3.24 17.05
N LYS A 272 -14.96 -3.91 18.20
CA LYS A 272 -15.27 -3.33 19.51
C LYS A 272 -14.03 -3.28 20.37
N ILE A 273 -13.70 -2.09 20.87
CA ILE A 273 -12.66 -1.91 21.88
C ILE A 273 -13.31 -2.01 23.27
N VAL A 274 -12.78 -2.89 24.11
CA VAL A 274 -13.28 -3.13 25.46
C VAL A 274 -12.61 -2.16 26.42
N LYS A 275 -13.41 -1.28 27.03
CA LYS A 275 -12.97 -0.51 28.20
C LYS A 275 -13.02 -1.41 29.45
N PRO A 276 -11.94 -1.48 30.26
CA PRO A 276 -11.96 -2.16 31.54
C PRO A 276 -13.12 -1.64 32.39
N ARG A 277 -14.01 -2.54 32.81
CA ARG A 277 -15.11 -2.18 33.70
C ARG A 277 -14.59 -2.00 35.13
N LYS A 278 -14.98 -0.89 35.76
CA LYS A 278 -14.76 -0.65 37.20
C LYS A 278 -15.57 -1.60 38.11
N ARG A 279 -16.59 -2.28 37.57
CA ARG A 279 -17.49 -3.16 38.35
C ARG A 279 -17.79 -4.44 37.56
N SER A 280 -17.43 -5.59 38.15
CA SER A 280 -17.85 -6.91 37.70
C SER A 280 -19.33 -7.14 37.99
N ILE A 281 -19.95 -8.10 37.30
CA ILE A 281 -21.30 -8.55 37.64
C ILE A 281 -21.23 -9.36 38.91
N ASP A 282 -22.17 -9.12 39.82
CA ASP A 282 -22.39 -10.01 40.95
C ASP A 282 -23.02 -11.32 40.45
N LEU A 283 -22.18 -12.34 40.28
CA LEU A 283 -22.62 -13.68 39.88
C LEU A 283 -23.56 -14.31 40.92
N GLY A 284 -23.47 -13.93 42.20
CA GLY A 284 -24.35 -14.39 43.27
C GLY A 284 -25.79 -13.90 43.11
N ALA A 285 -25.98 -12.72 42.51
CA ALA A 285 -27.29 -12.17 42.19
C ALA A 285 -27.91 -12.73 40.88
N LEU A 286 -27.14 -13.53 40.11
CA LEU A 286 -27.65 -14.17 38.90
C LEU A 286 -28.28 -15.53 39.19
N PRO A 287 -29.32 -15.94 38.43
CA PRO A 287 -29.86 -17.29 38.50
C PRO A 287 -28.79 -18.38 38.29
N GLU A 288 -28.96 -19.55 38.88
CA GLU A 288 -28.01 -20.67 38.74
C GLU A 288 -27.88 -21.15 37.29
N ASP A 289 -28.97 -21.10 36.53
CA ASP A 289 -29.08 -21.45 35.12
C ASP A 289 -28.57 -20.35 34.16
N ALA A 290 -28.05 -19.23 34.66
CA ALA A 290 -27.57 -18.13 33.83
C ALA A 290 -26.32 -18.52 32.99
N LEU A 291 -26.34 -18.17 31.70
CA LEU A 291 -25.25 -18.42 30.76
C LEU A 291 -23.96 -17.67 31.12
N ALA A 292 -24.07 -16.49 31.74
CA ALA A 292 -22.92 -15.73 32.20
C ALA A 292 -22.03 -16.53 33.18
N ARG A 293 -22.61 -17.44 33.97
CA ARG A 293 -21.86 -18.31 34.89
C ARG A 293 -20.98 -19.34 34.17
N LEU A 294 -21.22 -19.59 32.89
CA LEU A 294 -20.40 -20.52 32.10
C LEU A 294 -19.11 -19.89 31.56
N VAL A 295 -18.97 -18.56 31.64
CA VAL A 295 -17.77 -17.86 31.15
C VAL A 295 -16.72 -17.78 32.26
N THR A 296 -15.52 -18.27 31.96
CA THR A 296 -14.34 -18.23 32.84
C THR A 296 -13.12 -17.79 32.01
N GLY A 297 -12.02 -17.38 32.65
CA GLY A 297 -10.86 -16.91 31.89
C GLY A 297 -9.72 -16.42 32.76
N ASN A 298 -8.62 -16.07 32.11
CA ASN A 298 -7.38 -15.63 32.76
C ASN A 298 -7.31 -14.10 32.95
N ASN A 299 -8.26 -13.35 32.36
CA ASN A 299 -8.34 -11.90 32.48
C ASN A 299 -9.74 -11.49 32.96
N GLU A 300 -9.80 -10.85 34.13
CA GLU A 300 -11.05 -10.46 34.77
C GLU A 300 -11.88 -9.47 33.95
N HIS A 301 -11.24 -8.56 33.22
CA HIS A 301 -11.93 -7.57 32.38
C HIS A 301 -12.56 -8.22 31.14
N ALA A 302 -11.87 -9.17 30.50
CA ALA A 302 -12.41 -9.94 29.39
C ALA A 302 -13.61 -10.79 29.82
N VAL A 303 -13.49 -11.48 30.96
CA VAL A 303 -14.58 -12.28 31.55
C VAL A 303 -15.77 -11.40 31.91
N ALA A 304 -15.54 -10.29 32.62
CA ALA A 304 -16.60 -9.37 33.01
C ALA A 304 -17.31 -8.74 31.80
N PHE A 305 -16.59 -8.48 30.71
CA PHE A 305 -17.18 -7.98 29.47
C PHE A 305 -18.15 -8.99 28.85
N LEU A 306 -17.73 -10.25 28.68
CA LEU A 306 -18.60 -11.30 28.12
C LEU A 306 -19.79 -11.60 29.03
N GLN A 307 -19.56 -11.71 30.33
CA GLN A 307 -20.63 -11.88 31.31
C GLN A 307 -21.65 -10.74 31.24
N ALA A 308 -21.20 -9.51 31.00
CA ALA A 308 -22.09 -8.35 30.88
C ALA A 308 -22.95 -8.39 29.63
N ARG A 309 -22.45 -9.00 28.55
CA ARG A 309 -23.23 -9.20 27.32
C ARG A 309 -24.25 -10.32 27.47
N LEU A 310 -23.93 -11.37 28.22
CA LEU A 310 -24.86 -12.47 28.51
C LEU A 310 -25.91 -12.08 29.56
N GLY A 311 -25.54 -11.26 30.54
CA GLY A 311 -26.45 -10.74 31.56
C GLY A 311 -27.19 -11.84 32.30
N ARG A 312 -28.54 -11.77 32.28
CA ARG A 312 -29.44 -12.72 32.95
C ARG A 312 -29.98 -13.81 32.02
N LEU A 313 -29.42 -13.96 30.81
CA LEU A 313 -29.86 -14.99 29.87
C LEU A 313 -29.72 -16.38 30.47
N ARG A 314 -30.79 -17.17 30.38
CA ARG A 314 -30.88 -18.50 30.99
C ARG A 314 -30.62 -19.61 29.98
N ARG A 315 -30.25 -20.76 30.50
CA ARG A 315 -30.20 -22.03 29.78
C ARG A 315 -31.60 -22.60 29.66
N LEU A 316 -32.13 -22.71 28.44
CA LEU A 316 -33.46 -23.25 28.17
C LEU A 316 -33.38 -24.58 27.43
N GLU A 317 -34.32 -25.48 27.74
CA GLU A 317 -34.50 -26.73 27.00
C GLU A 317 -35.28 -26.52 25.70
N LYS A 318 -36.22 -25.56 25.67
CA LYS A 318 -37.04 -25.21 24.50
C LYS A 318 -37.26 -23.70 24.43
N ALA A 319 -37.20 -23.15 23.22
CA ALA A 319 -37.56 -21.76 22.97
C ALA A 319 -39.07 -21.55 23.17
N SER A 320 -39.45 -20.46 23.85
CA SER A 320 -40.84 -20.07 24.08
C SER A 320 -40.98 -18.55 23.97
N VAL A 321 -42.06 -18.09 23.33
CA VAL A 321 -42.34 -16.66 23.11
C VAL A 321 -42.74 -15.94 24.41
N HIS A 322 -43.18 -16.69 25.43
CA HIS A 322 -43.61 -16.15 26.73
C HIS A 322 -42.74 -16.67 27.89
N GLY A 323 -41.60 -17.28 27.57
CA GLY A 323 -40.64 -17.79 28.55
C GLY A 323 -39.64 -16.72 28.98
N PRO A 324 -38.81 -17.01 29.99
CA PRO A 324 -37.72 -16.13 30.37
C PRO A 324 -36.67 -16.04 29.23
N ASP A 325 -36.02 -14.88 29.08
CA ASP A 325 -34.99 -14.68 28.06
C ASP A 325 -33.85 -15.68 28.24
N GLY A 326 -33.54 -16.44 27.19
CA GLY A 326 -32.53 -17.49 27.25
C GLY A 326 -32.24 -18.13 25.89
N LEU A 327 -31.25 -19.01 25.86
CA LEU A 327 -30.82 -19.72 24.65
C LEU A 327 -31.09 -21.22 24.79
N THR A 328 -31.20 -21.90 23.66
CA THR A 328 -31.21 -23.37 23.56
C THR A 328 -29.89 -23.87 22.97
N LYS A 329 -29.50 -25.12 23.23
CA LYS A 329 -28.23 -25.69 22.72
C LYS A 329 -28.18 -25.78 21.19
N THR A 330 -29.34 -25.96 20.56
CA THR A 330 -29.51 -25.94 19.11
C THR A 330 -30.09 -24.59 18.72
N CYS A 331 -29.22 -23.66 18.35
CA CYS A 331 -29.59 -22.45 17.62
C CYS A 331 -28.92 -22.50 16.25
#